data_AF-A0A437GWE9-F1
#
_entry.id   AF-A0A437GWE9-F1
#
_cell.length_a   1.000
_cell.length_b   1.000
_cell.length_c   1.000
_cell.angle_alpha   90.00
_cell.angle_beta   90.00
_cell.angle_gamma   90.00
#
_symmetry.space_group_name_H-M   'P 1'
#
loop_
_entity.id
_entity.type
_entity.pdbx_description
1 polymer ?
#
loop_
_entity_poly.entity_id
_entity_poly.type
_entity_poly.pdbx_seq_one_letter_code
_entity_poly.pdbx_strand_id
1 'polypeptide(L)'
;MSRRMAITLVVPLLLAACSASPVQTDQSVEDSGAQTEAEADAGTDVGPGAEKPDLMLFTSLPILWSEGGLGDILSQTAEVHWARTALESRYDLVPIDTLATLPEAGTIVMAQPRALSPGENVALDAFVRAGGRVLLIVDPMLDAHSHYGFGDRRRPEAISMLSPILARWGMRLLPDERGDHIARWGSRDFPVEDGGRFELADGGHDSNCQSVSEGLVAWCRVGGGKVMLMADATFLADGENAGAAGEGLLFDLIQAAEGPATAT
;
A
#
# COMPACT_ATOMS: atom_id res chain seq x y z
N MET A 1 -18.95 -18.35 57.98
CA MET A 1 -19.82 -17.23 58.40
C MET A 1 -19.69 -16.15 57.33
N SER A 2 -20.62 -16.09 56.36
CA SER A 2 -21.69 -15.07 56.25
C SER A 2 -21.14 -13.65 56.33
N ARG A 3 -21.40 -12.69 55.45
CA ARG A 3 -22.45 -12.35 54.45
C ARG A 3 -21.99 -10.94 53.95
N ARG A 4 -22.37 -10.30 52.84
CA ARG A 4 -23.64 -10.22 52.12
C ARG A 4 -23.41 -9.43 50.80
N MET A 5 -24.13 -9.91 49.79
CA MET A 5 -24.43 -9.33 48.49
C MET A 5 -25.43 -8.17 48.63
N ALA A 6 -25.37 -7.16 47.76
CA ALA A 6 -26.52 -6.30 47.43
C ALA A 6 -26.34 -5.66 46.04
N ILE A 7 -27.15 -6.17 45.10
CA ILE A 7 -27.42 -5.65 43.75
C ILE A 7 -28.59 -4.67 43.88
N THR A 8 -28.53 -3.49 43.27
CA THR A 8 -29.72 -2.77 42.76
C THR A 8 -29.29 -1.70 41.75
N LEU A 9 -29.72 -1.82 40.48
CA LEU A 9 -30.22 -0.66 39.75
C LEU A 9 -31.23 -1.13 38.70
N VAL A 10 -32.45 -0.58 38.80
CA VAL A 10 -33.58 -0.73 37.89
C VAL A 10 -33.83 0.64 37.29
N VAL A 11 -33.89 0.78 35.97
CA VAL A 11 -34.43 1.97 35.27
C VAL A 11 -35.10 1.50 33.95
N PRO A 12 -36.24 2.10 33.53
CA PRO A 12 -37.32 1.38 32.86
C PRO A 12 -37.40 1.54 31.34
N LEU A 13 -38.18 0.61 30.78
CA LEU A 13 -38.76 0.57 29.44
C LEU A 13 -39.82 1.68 29.26
N LEU A 14 -39.78 2.43 28.16
CA LEU A 14 -40.90 3.27 27.71
C LEU A 14 -41.09 3.10 26.19
N LEU A 15 -42.29 2.64 25.86
CA LEU A 15 -42.82 2.38 24.53
C LEU A 15 -43.46 3.64 23.90
N ALA A 16 -43.50 3.60 22.56
CA ALA A 16 -44.53 4.11 21.65
C ALA A 16 -44.60 5.62 21.33
N ALA A 17 -44.57 5.95 20.03
CA ALA A 17 -45.81 6.18 19.27
C ALA A 17 -45.55 6.26 17.76
N CYS A 18 -46.41 5.57 17.00
CA CYS A 18 -46.58 5.65 15.55
C CYS A 18 -47.27 6.97 15.15
N SER A 19 -46.98 7.51 13.96
CA SER A 19 -48.00 8.15 13.12
C SER A 19 -47.58 8.07 11.66
N ALA A 20 -48.49 7.61 10.80
CA ALA A 20 -48.33 7.51 9.35
C ALA A 20 -49.40 8.38 8.64
N SER A 21 -48.96 9.06 7.57
CA SER A 21 -49.68 9.42 6.32
C SER A 21 -50.92 10.34 6.41
N PRO A 22 -51.47 10.95 5.30
CA PRO A 22 -51.36 10.59 3.86
C PRO A 22 -51.25 11.81 2.85
N VAL A 23 -50.86 11.61 1.56
CA VAL A 23 -51.69 11.69 0.30
C VAL A 23 -52.10 13.15 -0.11
N GLN A 24 -52.04 13.71 -1.35
CA GLN A 24 -52.25 13.21 -2.73
C GLN A 24 -51.91 14.28 -3.82
N THR A 25 -51.67 13.79 -5.06
CA THR A 25 -51.99 14.32 -6.44
C THR A 25 -51.53 15.74 -6.86
N ASP A 26 -50.69 15.91 -7.89
CA ASP A 26 -50.82 15.58 -9.33
C ASP A 26 -51.81 16.48 -10.07
N GLN A 27 -51.29 17.36 -10.96
CA GLN A 27 -51.89 17.69 -12.25
C GLN A 27 -50.98 18.60 -13.10
N SER A 28 -51.07 18.36 -14.40
CA SER A 28 -50.18 18.66 -15.50
C SER A 28 -50.72 19.76 -16.44
N VAL A 29 -49.91 20.11 -17.45
CA VAL A 29 -50.28 20.49 -18.84
C VAL A 29 -50.15 21.99 -19.26
N GLU A 30 -49.12 22.24 -20.11
CA GLU A 30 -49.04 23.03 -21.39
C GLU A 30 -49.45 24.53 -21.41
N ASP A 31 -48.94 25.49 -22.21
CA ASP A 31 -48.00 25.59 -23.34
C ASP A 31 -47.74 27.11 -23.64
N SER A 32 -46.61 27.39 -24.30
CA SER A 32 -46.29 28.53 -25.19
C SER A 32 -46.02 29.96 -24.67
N GLY A 33 -44.86 30.51 -25.09
CA GLY A 33 -44.62 31.96 -25.14
C GLY A 33 -43.15 32.42 -25.19
N ALA A 34 -42.56 32.40 -26.39
CA ALA A 34 -41.36 33.07 -26.89
C ALA A 34 -40.56 34.13 -26.06
N GLN A 35 -39.24 33.90 -26.06
CA GLN A 35 -38.09 34.83 -26.21
C GLN A 35 -37.72 35.83 -25.10
N THR A 36 -36.48 35.73 -24.59
CA THR A 36 -35.43 36.78 -24.69
C THR A 36 -34.07 36.16 -24.35
N GLU A 37 -33.08 36.54 -25.14
CA GLU A 37 -31.66 36.17 -25.10
C GLU A 37 -31.01 36.46 -23.74
N ALA A 38 -30.28 35.48 -23.21
CA ALA A 38 -29.20 35.71 -22.26
C ALA A 38 -28.14 34.64 -22.50
N GLU A 39 -27.05 35.06 -23.15
CA GLU A 39 -25.78 34.36 -23.16
C GLU A 39 -25.37 34.03 -21.72
N ALA A 40 -25.31 32.73 -21.42
CA ALA A 40 -24.52 32.20 -20.34
C ALA A 40 -23.81 30.96 -20.88
N ASP A 41 -22.87 31.21 -21.79
CA ASP A 41 -21.73 30.33 -21.98
C ASP A 41 -20.90 30.40 -20.70
N ALA A 42 -21.28 29.59 -19.73
CA ALA A 42 -20.41 29.15 -18.65
C ALA A 42 -20.26 27.65 -18.82
N GLY A 43 -19.68 27.25 -19.95
CA GLY A 43 -18.87 26.04 -19.96
C GLY A 43 -17.86 26.18 -18.83
N THR A 44 -18.13 25.52 -17.71
CA THR A 44 -17.11 25.26 -16.69
C THR A 44 -16.01 24.51 -17.42
N ASP A 45 -14.97 25.25 -17.79
CA ASP A 45 -13.69 24.70 -18.19
C ASP A 45 -13.20 23.88 -17.00
N VAL A 46 -13.54 22.59 -17.00
CA VAL A 46 -12.90 21.60 -16.15
C VAL A 46 -11.51 21.50 -16.71
N GLY A 47 -10.63 22.40 -16.24
CA GLY A 47 -9.23 22.39 -16.60
C GLY A 47 -8.70 20.97 -16.44
N PRO A 48 -7.80 20.52 -17.34
CA PRO A 48 -7.33 19.14 -17.36
C PRO A 48 -6.92 18.75 -15.94
N GLY A 49 -7.59 17.72 -15.40
CA GLY A 49 -7.22 17.15 -14.12
C GLY A 49 -5.73 16.87 -14.17
N ALA A 50 -4.98 17.33 -13.16
CA ALA A 50 -3.54 17.17 -13.12
C ALA A 50 -3.18 15.72 -13.45
N GLU A 51 -2.31 15.53 -14.45
CA GLU A 51 -1.88 14.20 -14.89
C GLU A 51 -1.22 13.48 -13.71
N LYS A 52 -1.65 12.23 -13.47
CA LYS A 52 -1.13 11.45 -12.35
C LYS A 52 0.30 11.03 -12.66
N PRO A 53 1.24 11.11 -11.71
CA PRO A 53 2.58 10.60 -11.93
C PRO A 53 2.59 9.09 -12.09
N ASP A 54 3.47 8.60 -12.97
CA ASP A 54 3.74 7.17 -13.12
C ASP A 54 4.33 6.59 -11.82
N LEU A 55 3.81 5.43 -11.40
CA LEU A 55 4.37 4.63 -10.31
C LEU A 55 4.59 3.20 -10.77
N MET A 56 5.87 2.81 -10.86
CA MET A 56 6.22 1.45 -11.24
C MET A 56 5.94 0.48 -10.10
N LEU A 57 5.32 -0.65 -10.39
CA LEU A 57 4.98 -1.67 -9.38
C LEU A 57 5.58 -3.03 -9.77
N PHE A 58 6.43 -3.56 -8.90
CA PHE A 58 7.09 -4.87 -9.02
C PHE A 58 6.76 -5.74 -7.80
N THR A 59 5.81 -6.66 -7.93
CA THR A 59 5.22 -7.37 -6.77
C THR A 59 4.93 -8.82 -7.09
N SER A 60 5.04 -9.71 -6.09
CA SER A 60 4.42 -11.04 -6.14
C SER A 60 3.05 -11.10 -5.47
N LEU A 61 2.71 -10.10 -4.66
CA LEU A 61 1.39 -9.97 -4.02
C LEU A 61 0.31 -9.72 -5.08
N PRO A 62 -0.93 -10.22 -4.88
CA PRO A 62 -2.03 -10.08 -5.81
C PRO A 62 -2.66 -8.67 -5.78
N ILE A 63 -1.84 -7.63 -5.91
CA ILE A 63 -2.27 -6.22 -5.88
C ILE A 63 -2.92 -5.83 -7.22
N LEU A 64 -2.19 -6.02 -8.32
CA LEU A 64 -2.68 -5.68 -9.68
C LEU A 64 -3.64 -6.73 -10.22
N TRP A 65 -3.29 -7.99 -10.01
CA TRP A 65 -3.95 -9.16 -10.56
C TRP A 65 -4.31 -10.09 -9.40
N SER A 66 -5.51 -10.66 -9.42
CA SER A 66 -5.86 -11.70 -8.47
C SER A 66 -5.00 -12.95 -8.68
N GLU A 67 -4.96 -13.83 -7.68
CA GLU A 67 -4.26 -15.11 -7.78
C GLU A 67 -4.75 -15.99 -8.96
N GLY A 68 -6.04 -15.95 -9.31
CA GLY A 68 -6.58 -16.66 -10.47
C GLY A 68 -6.29 -15.99 -11.81
N GLY A 69 -5.67 -14.81 -11.81
CA GLY A 69 -5.19 -14.09 -12.98
C GLY A 69 -6.31 -13.77 -13.97
N LEU A 70 -6.04 -13.98 -15.26
CA LEU A 70 -7.00 -13.66 -16.33
C LEU A 70 -8.33 -14.43 -16.20
N GLY A 71 -8.32 -15.62 -15.59
CA GLY A 71 -9.53 -16.42 -15.37
C GLY A 71 -10.56 -15.68 -14.51
N ASP A 72 -10.12 -15.09 -13.40
CA ASP A 72 -11.00 -14.38 -12.48
C ASP A 72 -11.51 -13.05 -13.05
N ILE A 73 -10.69 -12.40 -13.88
CA ILE A 73 -11.06 -11.17 -14.58
C ILE A 73 -12.17 -11.46 -15.58
N LEU A 74 -12.03 -12.55 -16.34
CA LEU A 74 -13.05 -12.95 -17.33
C LEU A 74 -14.36 -13.39 -16.66
N SER A 75 -14.31 -14.00 -15.48
CA SER A 75 -15.50 -14.31 -14.70
C SER A 75 -16.09 -13.11 -13.96
N GLN A 76 -15.39 -11.96 -13.93
CA GLN A 76 -15.76 -10.76 -13.15
C GLN A 76 -15.94 -11.06 -11.65
N THR A 77 -15.22 -12.07 -11.15
CA THR A 77 -15.30 -12.50 -9.74
C THR A 77 -14.07 -12.08 -8.93
N ALA A 78 -13.05 -11.49 -9.57
CA ALA A 78 -11.87 -10.99 -8.88
C ALA A 78 -12.24 -9.81 -7.97
N GLU A 79 -11.99 -9.97 -6.68
CA GLU A 79 -11.96 -8.84 -5.74
C GLU A 79 -10.77 -7.93 -6.08
N VAL A 80 -11.00 -6.62 -6.11
CA VAL A 80 -9.95 -5.64 -6.38
C VAL A 80 -9.21 -5.35 -5.08
N HIS A 81 -7.90 -5.59 -5.08
CA HIS A 81 -7.06 -5.32 -3.93
C HIS A 81 -7.13 -3.85 -3.49
N TRP A 82 -7.32 -3.59 -2.20
CA TRP A 82 -7.46 -2.23 -1.66
C TRP A 82 -6.29 -1.32 -2.05
N ALA A 83 -5.06 -1.85 -2.02
CA ALA A 83 -3.86 -1.08 -2.34
C ALA A 83 -3.84 -0.63 -3.81
N ARG A 84 -4.41 -1.42 -4.72
CA ARG A 84 -4.55 -1.02 -6.12
C ARG A 84 -5.50 0.17 -6.22
N THR A 85 -6.68 0.07 -5.62
CA THR A 85 -7.67 1.16 -5.60
C THR A 85 -7.08 2.44 -4.99
N ALA A 86 -6.35 2.31 -3.88
CA ALA A 86 -5.66 3.42 -3.24
C ALA A 86 -4.64 4.05 -4.20
N LEU A 87 -3.69 3.26 -4.71
CA LEU A 87 -2.61 3.78 -5.57
C LEU A 87 -3.14 4.42 -6.86
N GLU A 88 -4.10 3.78 -7.54
CA GLU A 88 -4.72 4.31 -8.76
C GLU A 88 -5.47 5.64 -8.51
N SER A 89 -5.81 5.98 -7.27
CA SER A 89 -6.39 7.30 -6.96
C SER A 89 -5.40 8.46 -7.13
N ARG A 90 -4.08 8.20 -7.05
CA ARG A 90 -3.02 9.24 -7.09
C ARG A 90 -1.94 9.02 -8.15
N TYR A 91 -1.79 7.81 -8.65
CA TYR A 91 -0.73 7.43 -9.58
C TYR A 91 -1.30 6.71 -10.80
N ASP A 92 -0.61 6.84 -11.92
CA ASP A 92 -0.79 5.94 -13.06
C ASP A 92 0.13 4.72 -12.84
N LEU A 93 -0.47 3.57 -12.50
CA LEU A 93 0.28 2.38 -12.15
C LEU A 93 0.89 1.73 -13.39
N VAL A 94 2.21 1.57 -13.37
CA VAL A 94 2.99 0.90 -14.41
C VAL A 94 3.46 -0.46 -13.89
N PRO A 95 2.74 -1.56 -14.15
CA PRO A 95 3.21 -2.88 -13.79
C PRO A 95 4.50 -3.22 -14.54
N ILE A 96 5.51 -3.69 -13.83
CA ILE A 96 6.77 -4.15 -14.44
C ILE A 96 7.09 -5.57 -13.98
N ASP A 97 7.45 -6.43 -14.92
CA ASP A 97 7.76 -7.86 -14.66
C ASP A 97 9.27 -8.15 -14.61
N THR A 98 10.08 -7.16 -15.02
CA THR A 98 11.54 -7.25 -15.07
C THR A 98 12.17 -5.92 -14.65
N LEU A 99 13.25 -6.00 -13.88
CA LEU A 99 14.08 -4.84 -13.52
C LEU A 99 15.28 -4.66 -14.47
N ALA A 100 15.41 -5.49 -15.51
CA ALA A 100 16.54 -5.44 -16.43
C ALA A 100 16.55 -4.18 -17.31
N THR A 101 15.40 -3.54 -17.49
CA THR A 101 15.23 -2.32 -18.29
C THR A 101 14.37 -1.35 -17.49
N LEU A 102 15.01 -0.36 -16.88
CA LEU A 102 14.35 0.68 -16.10
C LEU A 102 14.53 2.03 -16.79
N PRO A 103 13.59 2.98 -16.63
CA PRO A 103 13.77 4.35 -17.10
C PRO A 103 14.92 5.03 -16.34
N GLU A 104 15.40 6.18 -16.85
CA GLU A 104 16.49 6.93 -16.20
C GLU A 104 16.13 7.44 -14.80
N ALA A 105 14.85 7.75 -14.58
CA ALA A 105 14.32 8.23 -13.31
C ALA A 105 12.89 7.71 -13.11
N GLY A 106 12.44 7.70 -11.86
CA GLY A 106 11.10 7.25 -11.49
C GLY A 106 11.03 6.78 -10.05
N THR A 107 9.87 6.29 -9.65
CA THR A 107 9.63 5.65 -8.36
C THR A 107 9.14 4.23 -8.61
N ILE A 108 9.79 3.25 -7.96
CA ILE A 108 9.40 1.84 -7.98
C ILE A 108 8.89 1.46 -6.59
N VAL A 109 7.69 0.93 -6.50
CA VAL A 109 7.23 0.17 -5.33
C VAL A 109 7.48 -1.31 -5.60
N MET A 110 8.29 -1.92 -4.73
CA MET A 110 8.55 -3.34 -4.71
C MET A 110 7.84 -3.93 -3.49
N ALA A 111 6.80 -4.74 -3.70
CA ALA A 111 6.01 -5.33 -2.62
C ALA A 111 6.15 -6.85 -2.63
N GLN A 112 6.80 -7.41 -1.61
CA GLN A 112 7.22 -8.81 -1.53
C GLN A 112 7.65 -9.37 -2.89
N PRO A 113 8.70 -8.83 -3.51
CA PRO A 113 9.07 -9.21 -4.87
C PRO A 113 9.64 -10.63 -4.93
N ARG A 114 9.54 -11.24 -6.12
CA ARG A 114 10.30 -12.46 -6.43
C ARG A 114 11.79 -12.28 -6.32
N ALA A 115 12.50 -13.41 -6.25
CA ALA A 115 13.95 -13.42 -6.37
C ALA A 115 14.41 -12.68 -7.64
N LEU A 116 15.38 -11.79 -7.46
CA LEU A 116 15.97 -11.01 -8.54
C LEU A 116 17.09 -11.81 -9.20
N SER A 117 17.12 -11.81 -10.53
CA SER A 117 18.27 -12.35 -11.27
C SER A 117 19.53 -11.49 -11.03
N PRO A 118 20.75 -12.00 -11.31
CA PRO A 118 21.97 -11.21 -11.18
C PRO A 118 21.93 -9.91 -12.01
N GLY A 119 21.37 -9.97 -13.22
CA GLY A 119 21.20 -8.80 -14.08
C GLY A 119 20.26 -7.75 -13.50
N GLU A 120 19.16 -8.20 -12.89
CA GLU A 120 18.20 -7.30 -12.22
C GLU A 120 18.78 -6.65 -10.96
N ASN A 121 19.58 -7.37 -10.17
CA ASN A 121 20.28 -6.78 -9.03
C ASN A 121 21.20 -5.63 -9.48
N VAL A 122 21.92 -5.81 -10.58
CA VAL A 122 22.81 -4.78 -11.13
C VAL A 122 22.01 -3.60 -11.70
N ALA A 123 20.95 -3.88 -12.47
CA ALA A 123 20.12 -2.86 -13.09
C ALA A 123 19.36 -2.02 -12.04
N LEU A 124 18.82 -2.65 -11.00
CA LEU A 124 18.16 -1.96 -9.89
C LEU A 124 19.14 -1.06 -9.13
N ASP A 125 20.33 -1.56 -8.80
CA ASP A 125 21.36 -0.75 -8.14
C ASP A 125 21.80 0.43 -9.01
N ALA A 126 21.98 0.22 -10.33
CA ALA A 126 22.33 1.28 -11.27
C ALA A 126 21.23 2.34 -11.37
N PHE A 127 19.96 1.92 -11.46
CA PHE A 127 18.80 2.80 -11.46
C PHE A 127 18.77 3.71 -10.22
N VAL A 128 18.88 3.12 -9.03
CA VAL A 128 18.90 3.90 -7.79
C VAL A 128 20.10 4.84 -7.78
N ARG A 129 21.31 4.37 -8.12
CA ARG A 129 22.51 5.22 -8.15
C ARG A 129 22.39 6.40 -9.11
N ALA A 130 21.64 6.25 -10.20
CA ALA A 130 21.38 7.31 -11.18
C ALA A 130 20.35 8.35 -10.73
N GLY A 131 19.67 8.16 -9.58
CA GLY A 131 18.64 9.07 -9.08
C GLY A 131 17.26 8.42 -8.94
N GLY A 132 17.13 7.15 -9.29
CA GLY A 132 15.91 6.37 -9.09
C GLY A 132 15.52 6.24 -7.61
N ARG A 133 14.23 6.06 -7.37
CA ARG A 133 13.64 5.92 -6.03
C ARG A 133 12.98 4.56 -5.91
N VAL A 134 13.22 3.88 -4.79
CA VAL A 134 12.64 2.57 -4.49
C VAL A 134 11.97 2.62 -3.12
N LEU A 135 10.74 2.15 -3.05
CA LEU A 135 10.10 1.71 -1.82
C LEU A 135 10.05 0.18 -1.86
N LEU A 136 10.77 -0.49 -0.98
CA LEU A 136 10.73 -1.94 -0.83
C LEU A 136 9.99 -2.29 0.47
N ILE A 137 8.83 -2.90 0.32
CA ILE A 137 8.01 -3.45 1.40
C ILE A 137 8.17 -4.96 1.32
N VAL A 138 8.80 -5.55 2.34
CA VAL A 138 9.24 -6.94 2.30
C VAL A 138 9.20 -7.57 3.68
N ASP A 139 8.65 -8.77 3.75
CA ASP A 139 8.66 -9.62 4.92
C ASP A 139 9.75 -10.70 4.76
N PRO A 140 10.59 -10.98 5.79
CA PRO A 140 11.51 -12.10 5.74
C PRO A 140 10.83 -13.46 5.49
N MET A 141 9.64 -13.67 6.06
CA MET A 141 8.85 -14.89 5.98
C MET A 141 7.35 -14.55 5.99
N LEU A 142 6.82 -14.18 4.82
CA LEU A 142 5.42 -13.78 4.66
C LEU A 142 4.47 -14.97 4.83
N ASP A 143 3.56 -14.87 5.81
CA ASP A 143 2.42 -15.79 5.97
C ASP A 143 1.17 -15.25 5.26
N ALA A 144 1.19 -15.30 3.92
CA ALA A 144 0.02 -14.95 3.11
C ALA A 144 -0.86 -16.18 2.82
N HIS A 145 -2.18 -16.00 2.96
CA HIS A 145 -3.12 -16.98 2.44
C HIS A 145 -3.00 -17.07 0.92
N SER A 146 -3.08 -18.29 0.37
CA SER A 146 -3.07 -18.52 -1.07
C SER A 146 -3.80 -19.80 -1.42
N HIS A 147 -4.48 -19.79 -2.56
CA HIS A 147 -5.13 -20.98 -3.12
C HIS A 147 -4.13 -21.98 -3.72
N TYR A 148 -2.86 -21.58 -3.88
CA TYR A 148 -1.83 -22.41 -4.47
C TYR A 148 -0.85 -22.97 -3.44
N GLY A 149 -0.36 -24.18 -3.71
CA GLY A 149 0.67 -24.83 -2.89
C GLY A 149 2.04 -24.15 -3.00
N PHE A 150 2.93 -24.46 -2.06
CA PHE A 150 4.31 -23.98 -2.09
C PHE A 150 5.02 -24.39 -3.39
N GLY A 151 5.75 -23.44 -3.99
CA GLY A 151 6.48 -23.61 -5.24
C GLY A 151 5.66 -23.35 -6.52
N ASP A 152 4.34 -23.10 -6.42
CA ASP A 152 3.58 -22.57 -7.56
C ASP A 152 3.96 -21.10 -7.79
N ARG A 153 4.24 -20.73 -9.04
CA ARG A 153 4.67 -19.38 -9.41
C ARG A 153 3.59 -18.31 -9.23
N ARG A 154 2.33 -18.71 -9.08
CA ARG A 154 1.20 -17.81 -8.84
C ARG A 154 1.01 -17.50 -7.36
N ARG A 155 1.65 -18.26 -6.47
CA ARG A 155 1.65 -17.98 -5.04
C ARG A 155 2.56 -16.78 -4.77
N PRO A 156 2.17 -15.84 -3.89
CA PRO A 156 3.06 -14.82 -3.37
C PRO A 156 4.34 -15.42 -2.78
N GLU A 157 5.42 -14.65 -2.85
CA GLU A 157 6.74 -15.09 -2.42
C GLU A 157 6.81 -15.14 -0.89
N ALA A 158 6.81 -16.36 -0.36
CA ALA A 158 6.78 -16.60 1.08
C ALA A 158 8.09 -16.23 1.78
N ILE A 159 9.24 -16.28 1.08
CA ILE A 159 10.55 -16.03 1.67
C ILE A 159 11.29 -14.97 0.86
N SER A 160 11.76 -13.92 1.52
CA SER A 160 12.53 -12.87 0.85
C SER A 160 13.90 -13.37 0.39
N MET A 161 14.21 -13.17 -0.89
CA MET A 161 15.49 -13.52 -1.50
C MET A 161 16.27 -12.29 -1.99
N LEU A 162 16.18 -11.18 -1.24
CA LEU A 162 16.76 -9.88 -1.63
C LEU A 162 18.12 -9.59 -0.99
N SER A 163 18.72 -10.55 -0.30
CA SER A 163 20.04 -10.40 0.33
C SER A 163 21.11 -9.80 -0.57
N PRO A 164 21.22 -10.17 -1.88
CA PRO A 164 22.25 -9.59 -2.74
C PRO A 164 22.12 -8.07 -2.93
N ILE A 165 20.92 -7.56 -3.20
CA ILE A 165 20.71 -6.11 -3.38
C ILE A 165 20.79 -5.36 -2.05
N LEU A 166 20.23 -5.92 -0.97
CA LEU A 166 20.31 -5.32 0.36
C LEU A 166 21.77 -5.17 0.82
N ALA A 167 22.59 -6.20 0.62
CA ALA A 167 24.01 -6.16 0.96
C ALA A 167 24.78 -5.10 0.13
N ARG A 168 24.43 -4.90 -1.14
CA ARG A 168 24.99 -3.81 -1.97
C ARG A 168 24.66 -2.43 -1.43
N TRP A 169 23.53 -2.29 -0.74
CA TRP A 169 23.14 -1.04 -0.08
C TRP A 169 23.65 -0.93 1.36
N GLY A 170 24.30 -1.96 1.91
CA GLY A 170 24.80 -1.97 3.28
C GLY A 170 23.72 -2.34 4.30
N MET A 171 22.72 -3.13 3.89
CA MET A 171 21.60 -3.56 4.71
C MET A 171 21.47 -5.08 4.73
N ARG A 172 20.86 -5.61 5.79
CA ARG A 172 20.44 -7.01 5.90
C ARG A 172 19.05 -7.07 6.52
N LEU A 173 18.18 -7.91 5.96
CA LEU A 173 16.86 -8.22 6.51
C LEU A 173 16.96 -9.48 7.37
N LEU A 174 16.34 -9.45 8.55
CA LEU A 174 16.25 -10.58 9.47
C LEU A 174 14.83 -10.71 10.00
N PRO A 175 14.38 -11.92 10.37
CA PRO A 175 13.18 -12.09 11.19
C PRO A 175 13.30 -11.33 12.50
N ASP A 176 12.22 -10.71 12.94
CA ASP A 176 12.11 -10.14 14.27
C ASP A 176 11.59 -11.18 15.27
N GLU A 177 12.13 -11.19 16.47
CA GLU A 177 11.72 -12.14 17.52
C GLU A 177 10.59 -11.58 18.40
N ARG A 178 10.20 -10.32 18.19
CA ARG A 178 9.10 -9.67 18.93
C ARG A 178 7.73 -10.30 18.64
N GLY A 179 7.57 -10.91 17.46
CA GLY A 179 6.28 -11.37 16.95
C GLY A 179 5.30 -10.20 16.73
N ASP A 180 4.01 -10.48 16.83
CA ASP A 180 2.94 -9.50 16.63
C ASP A 180 3.05 -8.29 17.57
N HIS A 181 3.03 -7.08 17.01
CA HIS A 181 3.06 -5.85 17.78
C HIS A 181 2.46 -4.67 17.01
N ILE A 182 2.20 -3.57 17.74
CA ILE A 182 1.85 -2.29 17.12
C ILE A 182 3.11 -1.48 16.94
N ALA A 183 3.39 -1.10 15.70
CA ALA A 183 4.45 -0.17 15.34
C ALA A 183 3.90 1.22 15.04
N ARG A 184 4.79 2.20 14.97
CA ARG A 184 4.46 3.58 14.59
C ARG A 184 5.36 4.08 13.46
N TRP A 185 4.74 4.71 12.47
CA TRP A 185 5.40 5.45 11.40
C TRP A 185 4.71 6.81 11.22
N GLY A 186 5.49 7.89 11.29
CA GLY A 186 4.93 9.24 11.35
C GLY A 186 3.92 9.36 12.50
N SER A 187 2.67 9.71 12.18
CA SER A 187 1.57 9.82 13.15
C SER A 187 0.64 8.60 13.17
N ARG A 188 1.01 7.48 12.52
CA ARG A 188 0.14 6.32 12.35
C ARG A 188 0.64 5.12 13.15
N ASP A 189 -0.31 4.47 13.80
CA ASP A 189 -0.14 3.17 14.41
C ASP A 189 -0.66 2.10 13.45
N PHE A 190 0.06 1.00 13.34
CA PHE A 190 -0.32 -0.11 12.47
C PHE A 190 0.17 -1.44 13.06
N PRO A 191 -0.55 -2.55 12.79
CA PRO A 191 -0.12 -3.87 13.21
C PRO A 191 1.06 -4.34 12.36
N VAL A 192 1.98 -5.05 13.00
CA VAL A 192 3.05 -5.84 12.38
C VAL A 192 2.83 -7.28 12.81
N GLU A 193 2.78 -8.19 11.86
CA GLU A 193 2.56 -9.63 12.09
C GLU A 193 3.80 -10.40 11.66
N ASP A 194 4.51 -10.98 12.63
CA ASP A 194 5.77 -11.74 12.42
C ASP A 194 6.80 -11.09 11.47
N GLY A 195 6.81 -9.75 11.42
CA GLY A 195 7.67 -8.99 10.53
C GLY A 195 9.17 -9.13 10.80
N GLY A 196 9.95 -8.44 9.99
CA GLY A 196 11.39 -8.39 10.07
C GLY A 196 11.95 -7.13 10.71
N ARG A 197 13.28 -7.06 10.69
CA ARG A 197 14.05 -5.85 10.95
C ARG A 197 15.24 -5.73 10.01
N PHE A 198 15.59 -4.50 9.71
CA PHE A 198 16.77 -4.12 8.96
C PHE A 198 17.92 -3.76 9.90
N GLU A 199 19.03 -4.45 9.69
CA GLU A 199 20.31 -4.16 10.34
C GLU A 199 21.30 -3.59 9.31
N LEU A 200 22.15 -2.67 9.76
CA LEU A 200 23.31 -2.24 8.97
C LEU A 200 24.24 -3.44 8.75
N ALA A 201 24.77 -3.56 7.55
CA ALA A 201 25.73 -4.59 7.16
C ALA A 201 26.99 -3.95 6.58
N ASP A 202 28.12 -4.62 6.76
CA ASP A 202 29.37 -4.23 6.08
C ASP A 202 29.15 -4.28 4.56
N GLY A 203 29.54 -3.21 3.86
CA GLY A 203 29.26 -3.04 2.44
C GLY A 203 28.70 -1.65 2.14
N GLY A 204 27.78 -1.56 1.17
CA GLY A 204 27.10 -0.28 0.91
C GLY A 204 27.98 0.82 0.32
N HIS A 205 28.85 0.50 -0.65
CA HIS A 205 29.71 1.54 -1.23
C HIS A 205 28.87 2.68 -1.83
N ASP A 206 29.18 3.92 -1.42
CA ASP A 206 28.41 5.13 -1.72
C ASP A 206 26.93 5.08 -1.29
N SER A 207 26.62 4.28 -0.28
CA SER A 207 25.33 4.21 0.39
C SER A 207 25.44 4.78 1.80
N ASN A 208 24.50 5.61 2.20
CA ASN A 208 24.31 6.03 3.59
C ASN A 208 22.92 5.61 4.04
N CYS A 209 22.87 4.61 4.91
CA CYS A 209 21.63 4.03 5.40
C CYS A 209 21.45 4.31 6.89
N GLN A 210 20.19 4.47 7.29
CA GLN A 210 19.76 4.54 8.67
C GLN A 210 18.61 3.57 8.89
N SER A 211 18.66 2.89 10.03
CA SER A 211 17.60 2.03 10.53
C SER A 211 16.84 2.79 11.61
N VAL A 212 15.51 2.80 11.51
CA VAL A 212 14.58 3.54 12.39
C VAL A 212 13.43 2.62 12.81
N SER A 213 12.62 3.06 13.77
CA SER A 213 11.51 2.26 14.32
C SER A 213 11.96 0.83 14.72
N GLU A 214 13.07 0.75 15.45
CA GLU A 214 13.67 -0.52 15.90
C GLU A 214 14.05 -1.47 14.76
N GLY A 215 14.29 -0.92 13.56
CA GLY A 215 14.69 -1.65 12.36
C GLY A 215 13.54 -2.09 11.48
N LEU A 216 12.29 -1.86 11.86
CA LEU A 216 11.15 -2.12 10.99
C LEU A 216 11.25 -1.31 9.68
N VAL A 217 11.81 -0.11 9.76
CA VAL A 217 12.00 0.77 8.61
C VAL A 217 13.47 1.13 8.48
N ALA A 218 13.93 1.24 7.25
CA ALA A 218 15.23 1.84 6.96
C ALA A 218 15.16 2.75 5.74
N TRP A 219 16.00 3.76 5.71
CA TRP A 219 16.14 4.61 4.54
C TRP A 219 17.62 4.74 4.17
N CYS A 220 17.89 4.72 2.87
CA CYS A 220 19.22 4.77 2.30
C CYS A 220 19.29 5.84 1.22
N ARG A 221 20.31 6.68 1.28
CA ARG A 221 20.78 7.44 0.11
C ARG A 221 21.84 6.62 -0.60
N VAL A 222 21.60 6.21 -1.83
CA VAL A 222 22.49 5.35 -2.62
C VAL A 222 22.86 6.07 -3.91
N GLY A 223 24.12 6.51 -4.02
CA GLY A 223 24.51 7.42 -5.10
C GLY A 223 23.65 8.68 -5.13
N GLY A 224 23.00 8.94 -6.28
CA GLY A 224 22.07 10.06 -6.48
C GLY A 224 20.62 9.77 -6.08
N GLY A 225 20.24 8.50 -5.82
CA GLY A 225 18.87 8.11 -5.53
C GLY A 225 18.66 7.64 -4.10
N LYS A 226 17.50 7.00 -3.88
CA LYS A 226 16.99 6.68 -2.55
C LYS A 226 16.31 5.33 -2.51
N VAL A 227 16.44 4.67 -1.36
CA VAL A 227 15.73 3.45 -1.04
C VAL A 227 15.06 3.62 0.31
N MET A 228 13.75 3.44 0.35
CA MET A 228 12.95 3.28 1.55
C MET A 228 12.64 1.80 1.72
N LEU A 229 12.81 1.28 2.92
CA LEU A 229 12.69 -0.13 3.25
C LEU A 229 11.69 -0.29 4.40
N MET A 230 10.74 -1.21 4.26
CA MET A 230 9.76 -1.59 5.30
C MET A 230 9.81 -3.11 5.44
N ALA A 231 10.01 -3.60 6.66
CA ALA A 231 10.36 -5.00 6.95
C ALA A 231 9.13 -5.88 7.23
N ASP A 232 7.94 -5.45 6.82
CA ASP A 232 6.70 -6.21 6.95
C ASP A 232 5.81 -5.91 5.74
N ALA A 233 5.34 -6.97 5.08
CA ALA A 233 4.48 -6.90 3.90
C ALA A 233 3.07 -7.45 4.16
N THR A 234 2.77 -7.92 5.37
CA THR A 234 1.52 -8.60 5.72
C THR A 234 0.32 -7.69 5.53
N PHE A 235 0.43 -6.39 5.86
CA PHE A 235 -0.64 -5.41 5.63
C PHE A 235 -1.00 -5.22 4.14
N LEU A 236 -0.09 -5.54 3.21
CA LEU A 236 -0.35 -5.54 1.77
C LEU A 236 -0.79 -6.92 1.25
N ALA A 237 -0.58 -8.00 1.99
CA ALA A 237 -0.91 -9.35 1.56
C ALA A 237 -2.36 -9.72 1.89
N ASP A 238 -2.88 -9.20 3.01
CA ASP A 238 -4.25 -9.40 3.45
C ASP A 238 -4.97 -8.05 3.63
N GLY A 239 -6.13 -7.90 2.97
CA GLY A 239 -6.93 -6.69 3.03
C GLY A 239 -7.52 -6.42 4.42
N GLU A 240 -7.73 -7.44 5.25
CA GLU A 240 -8.17 -7.27 6.63
C GLU A 240 -7.05 -6.68 7.52
N ASN A 241 -5.79 -7.02 7.20
CA ASN A 241 -4.60 -6.59 7.95
C ASN A 241 -4.11 -5.18 7.59
N ALA A 242 -4.60 -4.60 6.48
CA ALA A 242 -4.35 -3.20 6.16
C ALA A 242 -4.85 -2.25 7.27
N GLY A 243 -5.91 -2.66 7.98
CA GLY A 243 -6.57 -1.84 9.00
C GLY A 243 -7.04 -0.48 8.47
N ALA A 244 -7.50 0.40 9.37
CA ALA A 244 -7.91 1.75 8.99
C ALA A 244 -6.74 2.67 8.57
N ALA A 245 -5.50 2.26 8.85
CA ALA A 245 -4.30 3.07 8.64
C ALA A 245 -3.52 2.69 7.35
N GLY A 246 -3.79 1.55 6.73
CA GLY A 246 -2.96 0.97 5.66
C GLY A 246 -2.78 1.87 4.44
N GLU A 247 -3.85 2.50 3.94
CA GLU A 247 -3.76 3.48 2.85
C GLU A 247 -2.86 4.66 3.21
N GLY A 248 -3.06 5.21 4.41
CA GLY A 248 -2.26 6.32 4.90
C GLY A 248 -0.79 5.94 5.09
N LEU A 249 -0.52 4.75 5.64
CA LEU A 249 0.82 4.23 5.82
C LEU A 249 1.52 4.05 4.46
N LEU A 250 0.86 3.43 3.49
CA LEU A 250 1.40 3.22 2.15
C LEU A 250 1.79 4.54 1.50
N PHE A 251 0.92 5.57 1.56
CA PHE A 251 1.26 6.87 1.00
C PHE A 251 2.32 7.64 1.78
N ASP A 252 2.40 7.48 3.11
CA ASP A 252 3.47 8.10 3.90
C ASP A 252 4.82 7.45 3.57
N LEU A 253 4.86 6.14 3.33
CA LEU A 253 6.07 5.42 2.89
C LEU A 253 6.50 5.83 1.47
N ILE A 254 5.56 5.96 0.52
CA ILE A 254 5.87 6.44 -0.84
C ILE A 254 6.40 7.87 -0.78
N GLN A 255 5.72 8.76 -0.03
CA GLN A 255 6.19 10.13 0.14
C GLN A 255 7.57 10.20 0.80
N ALA A 256 7.88 9.31 1.74
CA ALA A 256 9.22 9.23 2.34
C ALA A 256 10.28 8.75 1.32
N ALA A 257 9.94 7.82 0.43
CA ALA A 257 10.82 7.39 -0.66
C ALA A 257 11.09 8.51 -1.69
N GLU A 258 10.10 9.38 -1.91
CA GLU A 258 10.18 10.47 -2.87
C GLU A 258 10.78 11.76 -2.30
N GLY A 259 10.44 12.07 -1.04
CA GLY A 259 10.81 13.28 -0.32
C GLY A 259 12.26 13.29 0.15
N PRO A 260 12.79 14.45 0.61
CA PRO A 260 14.12 14.54 1.20
C PRO A 260 14.21 13.60 2.41
N ALA A 261 15.38 12.99 2.62
CA ALA A 261 15.59 12.14 3.78
C ALA A 261 15.57 12.99 5.07
N THR A 262 14.42 13.09 5.71
CA THR A 262 14.26 13.73 7.01
C THR A 262 14.17 12.64 8.07
N ALA A 263 15.19 12.59 8.93
CA ALA A 263 15.11 11.86 10.18
C ALA A 263 13.92 12.43 10.98
N THR A 264 12.95 11.58 11.31
CA THR A 264 11.88 11.89 12.26
C THR A 264 12.16 11.11 13.53
#